data_AF-A0A3M2J3G7-F1
#
_entry.id   AF-A0A3M2J3G7-F1
#
_cell.length_a   1.000
_cell.length_b   1.000
_cell.length_c   1.000
_cell.angle_alpha   90.00
_cell.angle_beta   90.00
_cell.angle_gamma   90.00
#
_symmetry.space_group_name_H-M   'P 1'
#
loop_
_entity.id
_entity.type
_entity.pdbx_description
1 polymer ?
#
loop_
_entity_poly.entity_id
_entity_poly.type
_entity_poly.pdbx_seq_one_letter_code
_entity_poly.pdbx_strand_id
1 'polypeptide(L)' 'TAEATCRLVKELGGTIVGLSFLIELTELKGREKLSGYEVHSLIQYPI' A
#
# COMPACT_ATOMS: atom_id res chain seq x y z
N THR A 1 -2.54 -3.11 -8.09
CA THR A 1 -3.36 -3.98 -7.22
C THR A 1 -3.76 -3.25 -5.95
N ALA A 2 -2.84 -2.98 -5.01
CA ALA A 2 -3.19 -2.30 -3.75
C ALA A 2 -3.88 -0.94 -3.94
N GLU A 3 -3.37 -0.09 -4.83
CA GLU A 3 -3.97 1.22 -5.14
C GLU A 3 -5.40 1.10 -5.70
N ALA A 4 -5.62 0.19 -6.66
CA ALA A 4 -6.96 -0.12 -7.16
C ALA A 4 -7.90 -0.64 -6.05
N THR A 5 -7.42 -1.50 -5.14
CA THR A 5 -8.21 -1.95 -3.99
C THR A 5 -8.58 -0.78 -3.08
N CYS A 6 -7.65 0.12 -2.76
CA CYS A 6 -7.95 1.32 -1.97
C CYS A 6 -9.01 2.20 -2.63
N ARG A 7 -8.96 2.36 -3.97
CA ARG A 7 -9.98 3.10 -4.72
C ARG A 7 -11.36 2.47 -4.54
N LEU A 8 -11.48 1.15 -4.71
CA LEU A 8 -12.76 0.44 -4.55
C LEU A 8 -13.32 0.56 -3.13
N VAL A 9 -12.48 0.42 -2.11
CA VAL A 9 -12.93 0.58 -0.72
C VAL A 9 -13.41 2.01 -0.45
N LYS A 10 -12.73 3.02 -0.99
CA LYS A 10 -13.17 4.42 -0.90
C LYS A 10 -14.52 4.66 -1.60
N GLU A 11 -14.71 4.11 -2.80
CA GLU A 11 -15.97 4.21 -3.55
C GLU A 11 -17.17 3.59 -2.78
N LEU A 12 -16.90 2.57 -1.96
CA LEU A 12 -17.90 1.95 -1.08
C LEU A 12 -18.10 2.69 0.26
N GLY A 13 -17.49 3.87 0.44
CA GLY A 13 -17.58 4.66 1.68
C GLY A 13 -16.67 4.15 2.81
N GLY A 14 -15.76 3.22 2.52
CA GLY A 14 -14.78 2.72 3.47
C GLY A 14 -13.64 3.70 3.70
N THR A 15 -13.14 3.74 4.93
CA THR A 15 -11.96 4.54 5.31
C THR A 15 -10.72 3.65 5.34
N ILE A 16 -9.67 4.04 4.62
CA ILE A 16 -8.38 3.35 4.66
C ILE A 16 -7.59 3.89 5.84
N VAL A 17 -7.37 3.04 6.85
CA VAL A 17 -6.55 3.36 8.01
C VAL A 17 -5.06 3.04 7.80
N GLY A 18 -4.74 2.19 6.82
CA GLY A 18 -3.37 1.83 6.46
C GLY A 18 -3.31 0.60 5.55
N LEU A 19 -2.12 0.29 5.04
CA LEU A 19 -1.81 -0.93 4.30
C LEU A 19 -0.65 -1.66 4.98
N SER A 20 -0.79 -2.98 5.16
CA SER A 20 0.26 -3.82 5.74
C SER A 20 0.65 -4.92 4.75
N PHE A 21 1.95 -5.05 4.50
CA PHE A 21 2.53 -6.03 3.59
C PHE A 21 3.49 -6.95 4.34
N LEU A 22 3.53 -8.22 3.95
CA LEU A 22 4.53 -9.15 4.48
C LEU A 22 5.93 -8.79 3.94
N ILE A 23 6.06 -8.52 2.64
CA ILE A 23 7.31 -8.18 1.96
C ILE A 23 7.08 -6.92 1.10
N GLU A 24 7.98 -5.96 1.22
CA GLU A 24 8.09 -4.80 0.33
C GLU A 24 9.37 -4.90 -0.50
N LEU A 25 9.22 -4.87 -1.82
CA LEU A 25 10.33 -4.77 -2.77
C LEU A 25 10.66 -3.28 -2.97
N THR A 26 11.68 -2.79 -2.29
CA THR A 26 11.90 -1.34 -2.11
C THR A 26 12.24 -0.61 -3.42
N GLU A 27 12.96 -1.25 -4.33
CA GLU A 27 13.40 -0.65 -5.59
C GLU A 27 12.28 -0.48 -6.62
N LEU A 28 11.16 -1.21 -6.45
CA LEU A 28 9.99 -1.07 -7.33
C LEU A 28 9.14 0.16 -7.01
N LYS A 29 9.48 0.92 -5.96
CA LYS A 29 8.82 2.18 -5.58
C LYS A 29 7.29 2.06 -5.41
N GLY A 30 6.82 0.91 -4.94
CA GLY A 30 5.40 0.64 -4.73
C GLY A 30 4.74 1.62 -3.74
N ARG A 31 5.48 2.01 -2.71
CA ARG A 31 5.05 2.96 -1.68
C ARG A 31 4.71 4.35 -2.24
N GLU A 32 5.41 4.81 -3.28
CA GLU A 32 5.14 6.11 -3.90
C GLU A 32 3.73 6.15 -4.54
N LYS A 33 3.30 5.04 -5.16
CA LYS A 33 1.95 4.88 -5.72
C LYS A 33 0.86 4.80 -4.65
N LEU A 34 1.23 4.57 -3.40
CA LEU A 34 0.35 4.51 -2.23
C LEU A 34 0.51 5.74 -1.34
N SER A 35 1.04 6.84 -1.90
CA SER A 35 1.18 8.11 -1.19
C SER A 35 -0.17 8.57 -0.61
N GLY A 36 -0.13 9.03 0.64
CA GLY A 36 -1.33 9.42 1.39
C GLY A 36 -1.94 8.31 2.25
N TYR A 37 -1.39 7.09 2.22
CA TYR A 37 -1.71 6.04 3.18
C TYR A 37 -0.50 5.67 4.03
N GLU A 38 -0.74 5.27 5.28
CA GLU A 38 0.29 4.64 6.09
C GLU A 38 0.61 3.25 5.54
N VAL A 39 1.87 3.02 5.17
CA VAL A 39 2.34 1.75 4.62
C VAL A 39 3.32 1.11 5.61
N HIS A 40 2.94 -0.06 6.10
CA HIS A 40 3.77 -0.93 6.92
C HIS A 40 4.21 -2.16 6.13
N SER A 41 5.45 -2.59 6.34
CA SER A 41 6.03 -3.80 5.76
C SER A 41 6.81 -4.55 6.83
N LEU A 42 6.55 -5.86 6.96
CA LEU A 42 7.26 -6.69 7.94
C LEU A 42 8.71 -6.95 7.48
N ILE A 43 8.91 -7.19 6.19
CA ILE A 43 10.21 -7.42 5.57
C ILE A 43 10.39 -6.41 4.43
N GLN A 44 11.55 -5.75 4.39
CA GLN A 44 11.95 -4.89 3.29
C GLN A 44 13.11 -5.55 2.55
N TYR A 45 12.97 -5.69 1.24
CA TYR A 45 13.93 -6.40 0.40
C TYR A 45 14.35 -5.50 -0.78
N PRO A 46 15.64 -5.09 -0.87
CA PRO A 46 16.19 -4.49 -2.08
C PRO A 46 16.41 -5.56 -3.16
N ILE A 47 16.60 -5.18 -4.41
CA ILE A 47 15.63 -5.23 -5.53
C ILE A 47 16.36 -4.91 -6.81
#